data_AF-A0A9P4UEA3-F1
#
_entry.id   AF-A0A9P4UEA3-F1
#
_cell.length_a   1.000
_cell.length_b   1.000
_cell.length_c   1.000
_cell.angle_alpha   90.00
_cell.angle_beta   90.00
_cell.angle_gamma   90.00
#
_symmetry.space_group_name_H-M   'P 1'
#
loop_
_entity.id
_entity.type
_entity.pdbx_description
1 polymer ?
#
loop_
_entity_poly.entity_id
_entity_poly.type
_entity_poly.pdbx_seq_one_letter_code
_entity_poly.pdbx_strand_id
1 'polypeptide(L)'
;MNAGHQTTRRLAAKAGTPICRSCRDTLSRSYASAAAAAVQTDGQAAQLIPPVAQASTQTSYGINTGVVLSRPPQITRDLHPFESAFFLYQRRLNERSALPFTRYFYYKDRTPADREWKRKIKQRLTPARDIGRYKGYGEEAWNDEVLIGAKESDFNWQVERLLEDAETTGLEDQPAEAVSSAVTPKKVEHEAVERPMSRITEADEKNDVKSLNRALQRTLYLLVKDKEGRWMFPQDRLQKETLKEAAYRILEYSAGVNMNTWVVGNVPIGHYQHNYTKALKTGAGLDEVGLKTFFMKVRIMAGQANLKENQFDLKDFKWLAKDEIQKEVEEDYWRQIKNMLAER
;
A
#
# COMPACT_ATOMS: atom_id res chain seq x y z
N MET A 1 -41.20 10.30 -61.29
CA MET A 1 -40.29 9.80 -62.35
C MET A 1 -38.96 9.53 -61.67
N ASN A 2 -38.37 8.34 -61.51
CA ASN A 2 -38.64 6.93 -61.85
C ASN A 2 -38.06 6.12 -60.67
N ALA A 3 -38.78 5.15 -60.08
CA ALA A 3 -38.63 3.71 -60.30
C ALA A 3 -37.15 3.27 -60.35
N GLY A 4 -36.59 2.42 -59.48
CA GLY A 4 -37.12 1.28 -58.74
C GLY A 4 -36.13 0.13 -58.97
N HIS A 5 -35.71 -0.59 -57.93
CA HIS A 5 -35.51 -2.05 -57.95
C HIS A 5 -35.07 -2.58 -56.57
N GLN A 6 -35.97 -3.34 -55.97
CA GLN A 6 -35.70 -4.30 -54.91
C GLN A 6 -35.14 -5.61 -55.51
N THR A 7 -34.70 -6.49 -54.59
CA THR A 7 -34.31 -7.92 -54.72
C THR A 7 -32.82 -8.11 -55.05
N THR A 8 -32.02 -8.75 -54.17
CA THR A 8 -32.08 -10.19 -53.88
C THR A 8 -31.85 -10.52 -52.40
N ARG A 9 -32.80 -11.26 -51.82
CA ARG A 9 -32.68 -11.98 -50.55
C ARG A 9 -32.35 -13.44 -50.88
N ARG A 10 -31.52 -14.06 -50.04
CA ARG A 10 -31.28 -15.52 -49.85
C ARG A 10 -30.16 -16.15 -50.70
N LEU A 11 -29.06 -16.49 -50.02
CA LEU A 11 -28.47 -17.83 -49.92
C LEU A 11 -27.19 -17.77 -49.07
N ALA A 12 -27.33 -17.84 -47.73
CA ALA A 12 -26.22 -18.18 -46.83
C ALA A 12 -26.72 -18.62 -45.44
N ALA A 13 -27.84 -19.33 -45.37
CA ALA A 13 -28.21 -20.05 -44.15
C ALA A 13 -27.50 -21.41 -44.17
N LYS A 14 -26.21 -21.44 -43.80
CA LYS A 14 -25.44 -22.66 -43.43
C LYS A 14 -23.99 -22.43 -43.00
N ALA A 15 -23.62 -21.23 -42.52
CA ALA A 15 -22.30 -21.03 -41.89
C ALA A 15 -22.47 -21.08 -40.37
N GLY A 16 -22.07 -22.20 -39.76
CA GLY A 16 -22.01 -22.36 -38.30
C GLY A 16 -21.06 -21.37 -37.65
N THR A 17 -21.25 -21.14 -36.35
CA THR A 17 -20.42 -20.24 -35.53
C THR A 17 -18.94 -20.63 -35.59
N PRO A 18 -18.00 -19.68 -35.71
CA PRO A 18 -16.58 -20.00 -35.76
C PRO A 18 -16.10 -20.43 -34.37
N ILE A 19 -15.88 -21.74 -34.21
CA ILE A 19 -15.27 -22.35 -33.02
C ILE A 19 -13.75 -22.12 -33.10
N CYS A 20 -13.12 -21.70 -32.00
CA CYS A 20 -11.68 -21.46 -31.93
C CYS A 20 -10.86 -22.75 -32.12
N ARG A 21 -9.64 -22.64 -32.65
CA ARG A 21 -8.79 -23.80 -33.00
C ARG A 21 -8.57 -24.78 -31.85
N SER A 22 -8.43 -24.32 -30.61
CA SER A 22 -8.21 -25.20 -29.45
C SER A 22 -9.41 -26.09 -29.11
N CYS A 23 -10.63 -25.64 -29.39
CA CYS A 23 -11.85 -26.44 -29.19
C CYS A 23 -12.06 -27.50 -30.30
N ARG A 24 -11.40 -27.36 -31.45
CA ARG A 24 -11.44 -28.36 -32.52
C ARG A 24 -10.53 -29.55 -32.21
N ASP A 25 -9.40 -29.32 -31.53
CA ASP A 25 -8.45 -30.37 -31.18
C ASP A 25 -8.96 -31.31 -30.07
N THR A 26 -9.81 -30.81 -29.16
CA THR A 26 -10.43 -31.64 -28.11
C THR A 26 -11.57 -32.52 -28.61
N LEU A 27 -12.24 -32.15 -29.70
CA LEU A 27 -13.34 -32.93 -30.30
C LEU A 27 -12.87 -34.09 -31.21
N SER A 28 -11.59 -34.14 -31.59
CA SER A 28 -11.06 -35.14 -32.54
C SER A 28 -10.55 -36.43 -31.88
N ARG A 29 -10.52 -36.53 -30.55
CA ARG A 29 -10.07 -37.74 -29.85
C ARG A 29 -11.22 -38.73 -29.66
N SER A 30 -11.46 -39.54 -30.70
CA SER A 30 -12.25 -40.76 -30.59
C SER A 30 -11.40 -41.84 -29.92
N TYR A 31 -11.65 -42.14 -28.64
CA TYR A 31 -11.14 -43.38 -28.04
C TYR A 31 -12.02 -44.53 -28.53
N ALA A 32 -11.51 -45.31 -29.49
CA ALA A 32 -12.09 -46.59 -29.86
C ALA A 32 -11.54 -47.66 -28.89
N SER A 33 -12.37 -48.13 -27.98
CA SER A 33 -12.08 -49.32 -27.16
C SER A 33 -12.52 -50.56 -27.92
N ALA A 34 -11.56 -51.36 -28.41
CA ALA A 34 -11.85 -52.69 -28.92
C ALA A 34 -12.17 -53.62 -27.75
N ALA A 35 -13.37 -54.20 -27.76
CA ALA A 35 -13.77 -55.24 -26.80
C ALA A 35 -13.06 -56.56 -27.16
N ALA A 36 -12.06 -56.94 -26.37
CA ALA A 36 -11.53 -58.30 -26.36
C ALA A 36 -12.35 -59.16 -25.39
N ALA A 37 -12.77 -60.33 -25.84
CA ALA A 37 -13.57 -61.29 -25.09
C ALA A 37 -12.86 -61.72 -23.78
N ALA A 38 -13.61 -61.75 -22.69
CA ALA A 38 -13.14 -62.17 -21.38
C ALA A 38 -12.90 -63.69 -21.32
N VAL A 39 -11.68 -64.09 -20.98
CA VAL A 39 -11.38 -65.43 -20.46
C VAL A 39 -11.48 -65.35 -18.94
N GLN A 40 -12.37 -66.16 -18.35
CA GLN A 40 -12.45 -66.33 -16.90
C GLN A 40 -11.21 -67.10 -16.44
N THR A 41 -10.38 -66.47 -15.61
CA THR A 41 -9.38 -67.16 -14.80
C THR A 41 -9.88 -67.17 -13.36
N ASP A 42 -10.10 -68.37 -12.81
CA ASP A 42 -10.42 -68.59 -11.40
C ASP A 42 -9.32 -68.00 -10.50
N GLY A 43 -9.64 -66.88 -9.85
CA GLY A 43 -8.80 -66.22 -8.87
C GLY A 43 -9.25 -66.54 -7.47
N GLN A 44 -8.48 -67.37 -6.77
CA GLN A 44 -8.64 -67.64 -5.34
C GLN A 44 -8.72 -66.34 -4.55
N ALA A 45 -9.73 -66.23 -3.69
CA ALA A 45 -9.92 -65.10 -2.79
C ALA A 45 -8.78 -65.04 -1.76
N ALA A 46 -7.72 -64.29 -2.07
CA ALA A 46 -6.75 -63.86 -1.07
C ALA A 46 -7.44 -62.85 -0.14
N GLN A 47 -7.65 -63.23 1.11
CA GLN A 47 -8.08 -62.32 2.16
C GLN A 47 -6.99 -61.24 2.34
N LEU A 48 -7.25 -60.05 1.80
CA LEU A 48 -6.48 -58.85 2.05
C LEU A 48 -6.77 -58.36 3.47
N ILE A 49 -6.15 -59.00 4.47
CA ILE A 49 -6.00 -58.39 5.79
C ILE A 49 -4.91 -57.33 5.62
N PRO A 50 -5.21 -56.02 5.71
CA PRO A 50 -4.16 -55.01 5.66
C PRO A 50 -3.21 -55.24 6.84
N PRO A 51 -1.88 -55.15 6.64
CA PRO A 51 -0.94 -55.30 7.74
C PRO A 51 -1.27 -54.25 8.80
N VAL A 52 -1.41 -54.68 10.05
CA VAL A 52 -1.53 -53.81 11.21
C VAL A 52 -0.37 -52.83 11.14
N ALA A 53 -0.67 -51.55 10.86
CA ALA A 53 0.34 -50.51 10.79
C ALA A 53 1.13 -50.53 12.11
N GLN A 54 2.42 -50.83 12.03
CA GLN A 54 3.32 -50.63 13.15
C GLN A 54 3.14 -49.19 13.62
N ALA A 55 2.97 -48.98 14.93
CA ALA A 55 2.78 -47.66 15.51
C ALA A 55 4.00 -46.79 15.17
N SER A 56 3.93 -46.03 14.08
CA SER A 56 4.86 -44.95 13.80
C SER A 56 4.82 -44.02 15.01
N THR A 57 5.97 -43.64 15.55
CA THR A 57 6.04 -42.60 16.58
C THR A 57 5.24 -41.40 16.08
N GLN A 58 4.14 -41.11 16.76
CA GLN A 58 3.24 -40.04 16.35
C GLN A 58 3.96 -38.71 16.60
N THR A 59 4.60 -38.18 15.57
CA THR A 59 5.30 -36.89 15.63
C THR A 59 4.27 -35.76 15.67
N SER A 60 4.42 -34.84 16.62
CA SER A 60 3.52 -33.71 16.78
C SER A 60 4.26 -32.38 16.55
N TYR A 61 3.48 -31.32 16.28
CA TYR A 61 3.97 -29.95 16.24
C TYR A 61 3.22 -29.14 17.30
N GLY A 62 3.95 -28.35 18.08
CA GLY A 62 3.33 -27.32 18.90
C GLY A 62 2.73 -26.23 18.02
N ILE A 63 1.51 -25.82 18.33
CA ILE A 63 0.82 -24.74 17.62
C ILE A 63 1.03 -23.44 18.40
N ASN A 64 1.60 -22.45 17.73
CA ASN A 64 1.78 -21.11 18.28
C ASN A 64 0.94 -20.12 17.49
N THR A 65 0.53 -19.05 18.17
CA THR A 65 -0.02 -17.86 17.53
C THR A 65 1.03 -16.78 17.59
N GLY A 66 1.27 -16.12 16.46
CA GLY A 66 2.11 -14.94 16.36
C GLY A 66 1.29 -13.72 15.99
N VAL A 67 1.75 -12.54 16.36
CA VAL A 67 1.05 -11.28 16.12
C VAL A 67 1.91 -10.34 15.28
N VAL A 68 1.41 -10.01 14.09
CA VAL A 68 2.01 -9.01 13.23
C VAL A 68 1.25 -7.70 13.44
N LEU A 69 1.68 -6.96 14.47
CA LEU A 69 1.14 -5.63 14.76
C LEU A 69 1.78 -4.62 13.81
N SER A 70 0.93 -3.90 13.07
CA SER A 70 1.33 -2.98 12.03
C SER A 70 0.72 -1.60 12.22
N ARG A 71 1.54 -0.55 12.06
CA ARG A 71 1.09 0.84 11.94
C ARG A 71 1.07 1.19 10.45
N PRO A 72 -0.09 1.46 9.84
CA PRO A 72 -0.17 1.79 8.42
C PRO A 72 0.45 3.17 8.11
N PRO A 73 0.81 3.46 6.83
CA PRO A 73 1.30 4.77 6.44
C PRO A 73 0.27 5.86 6.78
N GLN A 74 0.72 6.95 7.37
CA GLN A 74 -0.10 8.09 7.76
C GLN A 74 -0.13 9.17 6.67
N ILE A 75 0.91 9.22 5.84
CA ILE A 75 1.02 10.15 4.72
C ILE A 75 1.27 9.40 3.42
N THR A 76 0.95 10.05 2.30
CA THR A 76 1.25 9.53 0.97
C THR A 76 2.74 9.32 0.79
N ARG A 77 3.12 8.37 -0.06
CA ARG A 77 4.50 8.09 -0.44
C ARG A 77 5.09 9.17 -1.35
N ASP A 78 6.40 9.33 -1.32
CA ASP A 78 7.09 10.24 -2.24
C ASP A 78 6.95 9.79 -3.71
N LEU A 79 6.80 10.79 -4.57
CA LEU A 79 6.69 10.57 -6.01
C LEU A 79 8.04 10.22 -6.59
N HIS A 80 8.06 9.26 -7.50
CA HIS A 80 9.26 9.00 -8.29
C HIS A 80 9.52 10.19 -9.24
N PRO A 81 10.77 10.56 -9.57
CA PRO A 81 11.06 11.70 -10.46
C PRO A 81 10.36 11.61 -11.82
N PHE A 82 10.16 10.39 -12.34
CA PHE A 82 9.36 10.18 -13.55
C PHE A 82 7.87 10.49 -13.35
N GLU A 83 7.30 10.12 -12.20
CA GLU A 83 5.89 10.37 -11.91
C GLU A 83 5.61 11.86 -11.70
N SER A 84 6.51 12.59 -11.03
CA SER A 84 6.38 14.03 -10.86
C SER A 84 6.41 14.77 -12.20
N ALA A 85 7.35 14.40 -13.09
CA ALA A 85 7.42 14.92 -14.45
C ALA A 85 6.17 14.55 -15.28
N PHE A 86 5.72 13.30 -15.19
CA PHE A 86 4.52 12.84 -15.86
C PHE A 86 3.26 13.59 -15.40
N PHE A 87 3.09 13.83 -14.10
CA PHE A 87 1.95 14.60 -13.60
C PHE A 87 1.97 16.04 -14.07
N LEU A 88 3.14 16.70 -14.09
CA LEU A 88 3.25 18.04 -14.65
C LEU A 88 2.85 18.06 -16.13
N TYR A 89 3.36 17.12 -16.91
CA TYR A 89 3.01 16.97 -18.33
C TYR A 89 1.50 16.80 -18.51
N GLN A 90 0.88 15.90 -17.77
CA GLN A 90 -0.58 15.68 -17.83
C GLN A 90 -1.38 16.91 -17.41
N ARG A 91 -0.92 17.69 -16.43
CA ARG A 91 -1.58 18.94 -16.03
C ARG A 91 -1.52 20.00 -17.13
N ARG A 92 -0.39 20.14 -17.83
CA ARG A 92 -0.26 21.07 -18.97
C ARG A 92 -1.08 20.63 -20.17
N LEU A 93 -1.12 19.32 -20.45
CA LEU A 93 -2.01 18.77 -21.47
C LEU A 93 -3.48 19.04 -21.11
N ASN A 94 -3.85 18.85 -19.84
CA ASN A 94 -5.18 19.18 -19.36
C ASN A 94 -5.51 20.67 -19.53
N GLU A 95 -4.57 21.59 -19.27
CA GLU A 95 -4.76 23.03 -19.49
C GLU A 95 -5.08 23.38 -20.97
N ARG A 96 -4.59 22.57 -21.92
CA ARG A 96 -4.92 22.73 -23.36
C ARG A 96 -6.31 22.21 -23.71
N SER A 97 -6.71 21.09 -23.12
CA SER A 97 -7.97 20.42 -23.45
C SER A 97 -9.15 20.93 -22.62
N ALA A 98 -8.89 21.47 -21.43
CA ALA A 98 -9.92 21.93 -20.51
C ALA A 98 -10.57 23.22 -21.02
N LEU A 99 -11.84 23.39 -20.67
CA LEU A 99 -12.54 24.65 -20.88
C LEU A 99 -11.84 25.76 -20.07
N PRO A 100 -11.79 26.99 -20.60
CA PRO A 100 -11.15 28.10 -19.92
C PRO A 100 -11.85 28.40 -18.58
N PHE A 101 -11.07 28.74 -17.57
CA PHE A 101 -11.58 29.05 -16.23
C PHE A 101 -12.56 30.24 -16.26
N THR A 102 -13.80 30.00 -15.84
CA THR A 102 -14.87 30.99 -15.80
C THR A 102 -14.76 31.89 -14.57
N ARG A 103 -13.89 32.89 -14.60
CA ARG A 103 -13.65 33.84 -13.48
C ARG A 103 -14.94 34.39 -12.87
N TYR A 104 -15.88 34.86 -13.70
CA TYR A 104 -17.11 35.53 -13.26
C TYR A 104 -18.03 34.66 -12.40
N PHE A 105 -17.90 33.33 -12.49
CA PHE A 105 -18.64 32.40 -11.66
C PHE A 105 -18.17 32.42 -10.21
N TYR A 106 -16.87 32.61 -9.99
CA TYR A 106 -16.23 32.58 -8.66
C TYR A 106 -15.99 33.98 -8.08
N TYR A 107 -15.65 34.95 -8.93
CA TYR A 107 -15.29 36.31 -8.52
C TYR A 107 -16.29 37.30 -9.12
N LYS A 108 -17.06 37.96 -8.25
CA LYS A 108 -17.94 39.07 -8.67
C LYS A 108 -17.09 40.26 -9.08
N ASP A 109 -17.49 40.92 -10.17
CA ASP A 109 -16.77 42.08 -10.67
C ASP A 109 -16.71 43.21 -9.62
N ARG A 110 -15.60 43.95 -9.61
CA ARG A 110 -15.32 45.08 -8.70
C ARG A 110 -15.23 44.71 -7.21
N THR A 111 -15.10 43.42 -6.89
CA THR A 111 -14.76 42.99 -5.52
C THR A 111 -13.24 43.04 -5.29
N PRO A 112 -12.77 43.16 -4.03
CA PRO A 112 -11.35 43.06 -3.72
C PRO A 112 -10.71 41.77 -4.24
N ALA A 113 -11.42 40.64 -4.10
CA ALA A 113 -10.99 39.33 -4.60
C ALA A 113 -10.80 39.31 -6.13
N ASP A 114 -11.69 39.98 -6.90
CA ASP A 114 -11.52 40.10 -8.35
C ASP A 114 -10.30 40.95 -8.73
N ARG A 115 -10.07 42.07 -8.03
CA ARG A 115 -8.89 42.93 -8.25
C ARG A 115 -7.59 42.18 -7.96
N GLU A 116 -7.57 41.42 -6.89
CA GLU A 116 -6.44 40.58 -6.51
C GLU A 116 -6.20 39.45 -7.50
N TRP A 117 -7.25 38.72 -7.91
CA TRP A 117 -7.15 37.70 -8.94
C TRP A 117 -6.56 38.27 -10.25
N LYS A 118 -7.07 39.42 -10.70
CA LYS A 118 -6.54 40.13 -11.89
C LYS A 118 -5.09 40.60 -11.74
N ARG A 119 -4.61 40.84 -10.53
CA ARG A 119 -3.19 41.12 -10.25
C ARG A 119 -2.36 39.85 -10.36
N LYS A 120 -2.76 38.79 -9.65
CA LYS A 120 -2.03 37.51 -9.58
C LYS A 120 -2.01 36.77 -10.91
N ILE A 121 -3.06 36.86 -11.72
CA ILE A 121 -3.13 36.22 -13.05
C ILE A 121 -2.13 36.82 -14.04
N LYS A 122 -1.85 38.13 -13.96
CA LYS A 122 -0.86 38.81 -14.81
C LYS A 122 0.56 38.27 -14.60
N GLN A 123 0.86 37.78 -13.40
CA GLN A 123 2.17 37.21 -13.06
C GLN A 123 2.29 35.73 -13.50
N ARG A 124 1.18 34.99 -13.56
CA ARG A 124 1.14 33.54 -13.77
C ARG A 124 0.78 33.11 -15.19
N LEU A 125 0.17 33.99 -16.00
CA LEU A 125 -0.38 33.72 -17.34
C LEU A 125 -1.57 32.74 -17.38
N THR A 126 -1.67 31.79 -16.45
CA THR A 126 -2.77 30.82 -16.33
C THR A 126 -3.47 30.85 -14.97
N PRO A 127 -4.74 30.42 -14.91
CA PRO A 127 -5.48 30.20 -13.66
C PRO A 127 -4.85 29.13 -12.76
N ALA A 128 -4.24 28.11 -13.36
CA ALA A 128 -3.51 27.07 -12.63
C ALA A 128 -2.26 27.63 -11.94
N ARG A 129 -1.92 27.06 -10.78
CA ARG A 129 -0.92 27.63 -9.85
C ARG A 129 0.38 26.82 -9.80
N ASP A 130 0.31 25.59 -10.27
CA ASP A 130 1.26 24.50 -10.05
C ASP A 130 1.90 23.99 -11.35
N ILE A 131 1.58 24.60 -12.51
CA ILE A 131 2.06 24.17 -13.84
C ILE A 131 3.21 25.02 -14.40
N GLY A 132 3.66 26.03 -13.64
CA GLY A 132 4.63 27.02 -14.14
C GLY A 132 4.01 28.07 -15.04
N ARG A 133 4.86 28.77 -15.80
CA ARG A 133 4.44 29.71 -16.83
C ARG A 133 4.18 28.95 -18.12
N TYR A 134 2.94 28.53 -18.31
CA TYR A 134 2.47 27.90 -19.53
C TYR A 134 1.13 28.51 -19.90
N LYS A 135 0.78 28.57 -21.19
CA LYS A 135 -0.54 29.02 -21.65
C LYS A 135 -1.01 28.09 -22.76
N GLY A 136 -2.15 27.43 -22.55
CA GLY A 136 -2.72 26.46 -23.51
C GLY A 136 -3.25 27.06 -24.82
N TYR A 137 -3.22 28.39 -24.97
CA TYR A 137 -3.78 29.12 -26.11
C TYR A 137 -2.78 30.12 -26.68
N GLY A 138 -2.67 30.20 -28.01
CA GLY A 138 -1.82 31.14 -28.74
C GLY A 138 -0.71 30.45 -29.53
N GLU A 139 0.20 31.25 -30.09
CA GLU A 139 1.29 30.76 -30.96
C GLU A 139 2.33 29.93 -30.18
N GLU A 140 2.50 30.17 -28.88
CA GLU A 140 3.43 29.43 -28.02
C GLU A 140 2.79 28.22 -27.31
N ALA A 141 1.54 27.87 -27.62
CA ALA A 141 0.83 26.78 -26.94
C ALA A 141 1.47 25.40 -27.16
N TRP A 142 2.29 25.25 -28.22
CA TRP A 142 3.06 24.04 -28.51
C TRP A 142 4.19 23.80 -27.50
N ASN A 143 4.63 24.81 -26.76
CA ASN A 143 5.75 24.71 -25.82
C ASN A 143 5.25 24.29 -24.42
N ASP A 144 4.56 23.15 -24.36
CA ASP A 144 4.00 22.57 -23.14
C ASP A 144 4.97 21.63 -22.42
N GLU A 145 5.94 21.07 -23.14
CA GLU A 145 6.99 20.25 -22.54
C GLU A 145 8.02 21.09 -21.79
N VAL A 146 8.72 20.44 -20.86
CA VAL A 146 9.72 21.10 -20.00
C VAL A 146 11.06 20.41 -20.16
N LEU A 147 12.13 21.21 -20.16
CA LEU A 147 13.50 20.70 -20.21
C LEU A 147 13.86 19.92 -18.94
N ILE A 148 14.81 19.00 -19.08
CA ILE A 148 15.33 18.20 -17.96
C ILE A 148 15.93 19.12 -16.89
N GLY A 149 15.60 18.88 -15.62
CA GLY A 149 16.11 19.67 -14.48
C GLY A 149 15.29 20.92 -14.14
N ALA A 150 14.14 21.08 -14.77
CA ALA A 150 13.20 22.13 -14.40
C ALA A 150 12.57 21.88 -13.02
N LYS A 151 12.33 22.97 -12.30
CA LYS A 151 11.88 22.94 -10.89
C LYS A 151 10.37 22.80 -10.78
N GLU A 152 9.65 23.06 -11.85
CA GLU A 152 8.19 23.08 -11.92
C GLU A 152 7.56 21.72 -11.62
N SER A 153 8.29 20.62 -11.89
CA SER A 153 7.85 19.27 -11.55
C SER A 153 8.04 18.94 -10.08
N ASP A 154 8.88 19.69 -9.36
CA ASP A 154 9.21 19.38 -7.98
C ASP A 154 8.03 19.70 -7.05
N PHE A 155 7.73 18.76 -6.15
CA PHE A 155 6.62 18.90 -5.20
C PHE A 155 6.78 20.16 -4.32
N ASN A 156 7.99 20.40 -3.81
CA ASN A 156 8.26 21.54 -2.92
C ASN A 156 8.03 22.87 -3.64
N TRP A 157 8.45 22.99 -4.90
CA TRP A 157 8.21 24.18 -5.71
C TRP A 157 6.71 24.44 -5.92
N GLN A 158 5.93 23.37 -6.17
CA GLN A 158 4.47 23.50 -6.31
C GLN A 158 3.81 23.95 -5.02
N VAL A 159 4.22 23.41 -3.86
CA VAL A 159 3.71 23.85 -2.55
C VAL A 159 4.05 25.31 -2.30
N GLU A 160 5.28 25.75 -2.58
CA GLU A 160 5.69 27.15 -2.45
C GLU A 160 4.84 28.09 -3.30
N ARG A 161 4.58 27.74 -4.57
CA ARG A 161 3.71 28.56 -5.44
C ARG A 161 2.26 28.61 -4.99
N LEU A 162 1.75 27.54 -4.40
CA LEU A 162 0.42 27.51 -3.82
C LEU A 162 0.32 28.38 -2.56
N LEU A 163 1.37 28.38 -1.73
CA LEU A 163 1.45 29.23 -0.53
C LEU A 163 1.58 30.71 -0.90
N GLU A 164 2.48 31.05 -1.83
CA GLU A 164 2.64 32.43 -2.33
C GLU A 164 1.33 32.98 -2.93
N ASP A 165 0.54 32.14 -3.60
CA ASP A 165 -0.76 32.55 -4.13
C ASP A 165 -1.85 32.66 -3.05
N ALA A 166 -1.74 31.90 -1.97
CA ALA A 166 -2.65 31.97 -0.83
C ALA A 166 -2.39 33.22 0.03
N GLU A 167 -1.13 33.69 0.09
CA GLU A 167 -0.78 34.93 0.77
C GLU A 167 -1.46 36.13 0.09
N THR A 168 -2.32 36.81 0.84
CA THR A 168 -3.00 38.03 0.40
C THR A 168 -2.01 39.18 0.49
N THR A 169 -1.63 39.79 -0.64
CA THR A 169 -0.59 40.84 -0.64
C THR A 169 -1.08 42.17 -0.04
N GLY A 170 -2.36 42.29 0.34
CA GLY A 170 -2.90 43.50 1.00
C GLY A 170 -2.73 44.81 0.23
N LEU A 171 -2.31 44.78 -1.03
CA LEU A 171 -2.16 45.95 -1.90
C LEU A 171 -3.56 46.41 -2.34
N GLU A 172 -4.36 46.89 -1.40
CA GLU A 172 -5.74 47.28 -1.68
C GLU A 172 -5.81 48.52 -2.59
N ASP A 173 -4.82 49.42 -2.56
CA ASP A 173 -4.95 50.77 -3.15
C ASP A 173 -3.70 51.39 -3.79
N GLN A 174 -2.91 50.64 -4.59
CA GLN A 174 -1.93 51.30 -5.48
C GLN A 174 -2.27 51.09 -6.96
N PRO A 175 -2.56 52.17 -7.72
CA PRO A 175 -2.68 52.09 -9.17
C PRO A 175 -1.31 51.72 -9.77
N ALA A 176 -1.33 50.96 -10.86
CA ALA A 176 -0.17 50.35 -11.49
C ALA A 176 0.87 51.35 -12.06
N GLU A 177 0.59 52.66 -12.03
CA GLU A 177 1.50 53.71 -12.51
C GLU A 177 2.42 54.32 -11.43
N ALA A 178 2.24 53.97 -10.15
CA ALA A 178 2.99 54.58 -9.05
C ALA A 178 4.24 53.79 -8.60
N VAL A 179 4.76 52.87 -9.41
CA VAL A 179 5.94 52.04 -9.04
C VAL A 179 7.28 52.75 -9.29
N SER A 180 7.28 54.00 -9.79
CA SER A 180 8.51 54.75 -10.11
C SER A 180 8.94 55.77 -9.04
N SER A 181 8.27 55.86 -7.90
CA SER A 181 8.58 56.88 -6.90
C SER A 181 8.76 56.25 -5.53
N ALA A 182 9.95 56.45 -4.96
CA ALA A 182 10.38 55.99 -3.64
C ALA A 182 9.29 56.14 -2.57
N VAL A 183 8.64 55.04 -2.22
CA VAL A 183 7.79 54.91 -1.03
C VAL A 183 8.32 53.72 -0.26
N THR A 184 8.78 54.01 0.96
CA THR A 184 9.15 53.02 1.96
C THR A 184 8.07 51.95 2.08
N PRO A 185 8.41 50.64 2.07
CA PRO A 185 7.41 49.60 2.15
C PRO A 185 6.80 49.66 3.55
N LYS A 186 5.57 50.18 3.66
CA LYS A 186 4.72 49.89 4.81
C LYS A 186 4.59 48.37 4.87
N LYS A 187 5.22 47.78 5.88
CA LYS A 187 5.21 46.36 6.18
C LYS A 187 3.78 46.02 6.60
N VAL A 188 2.91 45.74 5.64
CA VAL A 188 1.60 45.15 5.91
C VAL A 188 1.88 43.86 6.67
N GLU A 189 1.33 43.70 7.86
CA GLU A 189 1.42 42.47 8.62
C GLU A 189 0.63 41.41 7.84
N HIS A 190 1.35 40.55 7.12
CA HIS A 190 0.73 39.47 6.37
C HIS A 190 0.26 38.44 7.39
N GLU A 191 -1.02 38.04 7.33
CA GLU A 191 -1.44 36.79 7.96
C GLU A 191 -0.67 35.68 7.24
N ALA A 192 0.43 35.23 7.84
CA ALA A 192 1.26 34.17 7.27
C ALA A 192 0.40 32.91 7.18
N VAL A 193 0.19 32.43 5.96
CA VAL A 193 -0.54 31.17 5.73
C VAL A 193 0.23 30.06 6.44
N GLU A 194 -0.47 29.30 7.29
CA GLU A 194 0.13 28.19 8.02
C GLU A 194 0.72 27.19 7.02
N ARG A 195 2.03 26.96 7.13
CA ARG A 195 2.73 26.02 6.24
C ARG A 195 2.43 24.59 6.66
N PRO A 196 2.30 23.66 5.70
CA PRO A 196 2.21 22.24 6.04
C PRO A 196 3.41 21.81 6.88
N MET A 197 3.15 20.96 7.87
CA MET A 197 4.20 20.36 8.69
C MET A 197 5.16 19.52 7.83
N SER A 198 6.42 19.45 8.24
CA SER A 198 7.43 18.62 7.58
C SER A 198 7.00 17.16 7.52
N ARG A 199 7.28 16.50 6.39
CA ARG A 199 7.06 15.07 6.20
C ARG A 199 8.07 14.22 7.00
N ILE A 200 9.22 14.80 7.31
CA ILE A 200 10.28 14.23 8.15
C ILE A 200 10.06 14.75 9.57
N THR A 201 9.92 13.84 10.53
CA THR A 201 9.68 14.20 11.94
C THR A 201 10.99 14.21 12.73
N GLU A 202 10.98 14.76 13.94
CA GLU A 202 12.13 14.69 14.84
C GLU A 202 12.57 13.25 15.15
N ALA A 203 11.64 12.29 15.13
CA ALA A 203 11.93 10.88 15.35
C ALA A 203 12.69 10.26 14.17
N ASP A 204 12.48 10.77 12.95
CA ASP A 204 13.25 10.40 11.77
C ASP A 204 14.68 10.97 11.84
N GLU A 205 14.82 12.23 12.22
CA GLU A 205 16.14 12.86 12.39
C GLU A 205 16.98 12.18 13.48
N LYS A 206 16.35 11.81 14.59
CA LYS A 206 16.99 11.11 15.71
C LYS A 206 17.11 9.59 15.50
N ASN A 207 16.52 9.04 14.42
CA ASN A 207 16.39 7.60 14.18
C ASN A 207 15.83 6.83 15.39
N ASP A 208 14.81 7.37 16.06
CA ASP A 208 14.20 6.73 17.22
C ASP A 208 13.29 5.56 16.80
N VAL A 209 13.85 4.35 16.80
CA VAL A 209 13.16 3.10 16.43
C VAL A 209 12.01 2.71 17.36
N LYS A 210 11.85 3.37 18.51
CA LYS A 210 10.73 3.11 19.45
C LYS A 210 9.55 4.03 19.20
N SER A 211 9.73 5.13 18.48
CA SER A 211 8.65 6.07 18.16
C SER A 211 7.80 5.58 16.99
N LEU A 212 6.48 5.72 17.13
CA LEU A 212 5.52 5.50 16.04
C LEU A 212 5.49 6.66 15.04
N ASN A 213 5.99 7.84 15.44
CA ASN A 213 6.00 9.06 14.64
C ASN A 213 7.16 9.14 13.64
N ARG A 214 8.01 8.10 13.54
CA ARG A 214 9.05 7.98 12.51
C ARG A 214 8.48 7.37 11.23
N ALA A 215 9.03 7.65 10.06
CA ALA A 215 8.73 6.99 8.79
C ALA A 215 7.21 6.95 8.51
N LEU A 216 6.55 8.12 8.54
CA LEU A 216 5.11 8.25 8.35
C LEU A 216 4.61 7.71 7.01
N GLN A 217 5.48 7.65 5.99
CA GLN A 217 5.17 7.14 4.65
C GLN A 217 5.17 5.60 4.55
N ARG A 218 5.70 4.91 5.56
CA ARG A 218 5.92 3.46 5.55
C ARG A 218 5.14 2.78 6.68
N THR A 219 4.90 1.49 6.51
CA THR A 219 4.29 0.61 7.49
C THR A 219 5.37 0.16 8.44
N LEU A 220 5.12 0.40 9.72
CA LEU A 220 6.00 -0.08 10.78
C LEU A 220 5.38 -1.32 11.40
N TYR A 221 6.23 -2.28 11.75
CA TYR A 221 5.86 -3.49 12.43
C TYR A 221 6.53 -3.56 13.79
N LEU A 222 5.78 -4.04 14.79
CA LEU A 222 6.33 -4.26 16.12
C LEU A 222 7.17 -5.54 16.14
N LEU A 223 8.45 -5.40 16.46
CA LEU A 223 9.32 -6.51 16.81
C LEU A 223 9.67 -6.45 18.30
N VAL A 224 9.78 -7.63 18.89
CA VAL A 224 10.19 -7.79 20.29
C VAL A 224 11.45 -8.63 20.36
N LYS A 225 12.27 -8.35 21.38
CA LYS A 225 13.50 -9.09 21.66
C LYS A 225 13.23 -10.11 22.76
N ASP A 226 13.36 -11.38 22.41
CA ASP A 226 13.17 -12.49 23.33
C ASP A 226 14.31 -12.57 24.38
N LYS A 227 14.14 -13.42 25.39
CA LYS A 227 15.14 -13.75 26.43
C LYS A 227 16.47 -14.18 25.81
N GLU A 228 16.40 -14.98 24.76
CA GLU A 228 17.54 -15.47 23.97
C GLU A 228 18.21 -14.37 23.12
N GLY A 229 17.61 -13.18 23.07
CA GLY A 229 18.15 -12.03 22.35
C GLY A 229 17.80 -11.97 20.86
N ARG A 230 16.96 -12.90 20.37
CA ARG A 230 16.47 -12.93 19.00
C ARG A 230 15.35 -11.91 18.79
N TRP A 231 15.34 -11.26 17.63
CA TRP A 231 14.24 -10.38 17.22
C TRP A 231 13.18 -11.18 16.47
N MET A 232 11.94 -11.08 16.94
CA MET A 232 10.81 -11.79 16.37
C MET A 232 9.50 -11.07 16.63
N PHE A 233 8.45 -11.46 15.92
CA PHE A 233 7.11 -11.00 16.26
C PHE A 233 6.66 -11.59 17.59
N PRO A 234 5.86 -10.86 18.39
CA PRO A 234 5.26 -11.41 19.60
C PRO A 234 4.50 -12.70 19.27
N GLN A 235 4.83 -13.79 19.96
CA GLN A 235 4.20 -15.09 19.75
C GLN A 235 4.13 -15.87 21.06
N ASP A 236 3.15 -16.76 21.14
CA ASP A 236 2.97 -17.66 22.28
C ASP A 236 2.29 -18.97 21.84
N ARG A 237 2.37 -20.00 22.68
CA ARG A 237 1.70 -21.29 22.46
C ARG A 237 0.19 -21.10 22.54
N LEU A 238 -0.53 -21.71 21.60
CA LEU A 238 -1.98 -21.66 21.57
C LEU A 238 -2.56 -22.45 22.76
N GLN A 239 -3.47 -21.83 23.50
CA GLN A 239 -4.17 -22.43 24.63
C GLN A 239 -5.56 -22.93 24.19
N LYS A 240 -6.52 -23.06 25.11
CA LYS A 240 -7.92 -23.42 24.82
C LYS A 240 -8.72 -22.20 24.31
N GLU A 241 -8.20 -21.54 23.27
CA GLU A 241 -8.72 -20.28 22.72
C GLU A 241 -8.62 -20.27 21.18
N THR A 242 -9.25 -19.29 20.53
CA THR A 242 -9.08 -19.08 19.07
C THR A 242 -7.78 -18.32 18.75
N LEU A 243 -7.27 -18.43 17.52
CA LEU A 243 -6.08 -17.67 17.09
C LEU A 243 -6.25 -16.14 17.26
N LYS A 244 -7.48 -15.65 17.10
CA LYS A 244 -7.79 -14.22 17.28
C LYS A 244 -7.74 -13.82 18.75
N GLU A 245 -8.32 -14.60 19.65
CA GLU A 245 -8.27 -14.34 21.10
C GLU A 245 -6.83 -14.45 21.62
N ALA A 246 -6.09 -15.47 21.16
CA ALA A 246 -4.67 -15.61 21.44
C ALA A 246 -3.88 -14.37 21.00
N ALA A 247 -4.19 -13.77 19.85
CA ALA A 247 -3.53 -12.56 19.39
C ALA A 247 -3.77 -11.36 20.32
N TYR A 248 -4.98 -11.17 20.85
CA TYR A 248 -5.26 -10.13 21.84
C TYR A 248 -4.49 -10.38 23.14
N ARG A 249 -4.57 -11.60 23.69
CA ARG A 249 -3.85 -12.00 24.89
C ARG A 249 -2.34 -11.79 24.75
N ILE A 250 -1.76 -12.20 23.64
CA ILE A 250 -0.32 -12.05 23.36
C ILE A 250 0.06 -10.58 23.37
N LEU A 251 -0.73 -9.69 22.75
CA LEU A 251 -0.44 -8.26 22.73
C LEU A 251 -0.49 -7.65 24.13
N GLU A 252 -1.52 -7.97 24.91
CA GLU A 252 -1.67 -7.47 26.27
C GLU A 252 -0.49 -7.92 27.15
N TYR A 253 -0.05 -9.18 27.02
CA TYR A 253 1.01 -9.75 27.84
C TYR A 253 2.44 -9.38 27.38
N SER A 254 2.62 -9.01 26.11
CA SER A 254 3.92 -8.62 25.56
C SER A 254 4.18 -7.13 25.59
N ALA A 255 3.22 -6.32 25.14
CA ALA A 255 3.38 -4.89 24.89
C ALA A 255 2.38 -4.01 25.67
N GLY A 256 1.58 -4.61 26.55
CA GLY A 256 0.68 -3.91 27.46
C GLY A 256 -0.65 -3.50 26.84
N VAL A 257 -1.54 -3.00 27.70
CA VAL A 257 -2.92 -2.62 27.34
C VAL A 257 -3.06 -1.22 26.73
N ASN A 258 -2.01 -0.38 26.79
CA ASN A 258 -2.03 1.01 26.33
C ASN A 258 -1.88 1.15 24.81
N MET A 259 -2.49 0.24 24.06
CA MET A 259 -2.53 0.26 22.60
C MET A 259 -3.96 0.00 22.12
N ASN A 260 -4.50 0.93 21.34
CA ASN A 260 -5.75 0.70 20.63
C ASN A 260 -5.44 -0.16 19.40
N THR A 261 -5.71 -1.46 19.50
CA THR A 261 -5.40 -2.45 18.47
C THR A 261 -6.65 -3.11 17.91
N TRP A 262 -6.61 -3.40 16.61
CA TRP A 262 -7.69 -4.06 15.90
C TRP A 262 -7.16 -5.26 15.12
N VAL A 263 -7.59 -6.46 15.49
CA VAL A 263 -7.29 -7.69 14.75
C VAL A 263 -8.16 -7.73 13.50
N VAL A 264 -7.53 -7.81 12.32
CA VAL A 264 -8.20 -7.60 11.02
C VAL A 264 -9.24 -8.70 10.72
N GLY A 265 -8.99 -9.94 11.15
CA GLY A 265 -9.89 -11.06 10.91
C GLY A 265 -9.42 -12.33 11.60
N ASN A 266 -10.12 -13.45 11.34
CA ASN A 266 -9.83 -14.75 11.95
C ASN A 266 -8.86 -15.61 11.13
N VAL A 267 -8.47 -15.14 9.94
CA VAL A 267 -7.59 -15.87 9.02
C VAL A 267 -6.13 -15.48 9.28
N PRO A 268 -5.22 -16.45 9.48
CA PRO A 268 -3.80 -16.15 9.59
C PRO A 268 -3.25 -15.71 8.24
N ILE A 269 -2.39 -14.69 8.24
CA ILE A 269 -1.79 -14.11 7.02
C ILE A 269 -0.52 -14.85 6.56
N GLY A 270 0.03 -15.68 7.42
CA GLY A 270 1.26 -16.43 7.17
C GLY A 270 1.52 -17.42 8.29
N HIS A 271 2.51 -18.28 8.08
CA HIS A 271 2.97 -19.20 9.10
C HIS A 271 4.51 -19.26 9.08
N TYR A 272 5.07 -19.67 10.22
CA TYR A 272 6.48 -19.97 10.38
C TYR A 272 6.61 -21.36 10.99
N GLN A 273 7.40 -22.22 10.38
CA GLN A 273 7.73 -23.53 10.89
C GLN A 273 9.17 -23.55 11.39
N HIS A 274 9.35 -23.98 12.64
CA HIS A 274 10.65 -24.22 13.26
C HIS A 274 10.72 -25.67 13.72
N ASN A 275 11.76 -26.39 13.31
CA ASN A 275 11.99 -27.75 13.80
C ASN A 275 13.05 -27.71 14.90
N TYR A 276 12.82 -28.44 15.99
CA TYR A 276 13.78 -28.56 17.06
C TYR A 276 14.97 -29.43 16.65
N THR A 277 16.15 -29.15 17.20
CA THR A 277 17.33 -30.00 17.01
C THR A 277 17.18 -31.37 17.69
N LYS A 278 16.39 -31.43 18.77
CA LYS A 278 15.99 -32.66 19.46
C LYS A 278 14.50 -32.62 19.74
N ALA A 279 13.79 -33.70 19.44
CA ALA A 279 12.36 -33.80 19.72
C ALA A 279 12.11 -33.72 21.22
N LEU A 280 11.13 -32.89 21.62
CA LEU A 280 10.71 -32.75 23.00
C LEU A 280 9.57 -33.72 23.28
N LYS A 281 9.62 -34.45 24.40
CA LYS A 281 8.51 -35.32 24.79
C LYS A 281 7.40 -34.48 25.41
N THR A 282 6.24 -34.42 24.76
CA THR A 282 5.04 -33.78 25.31
C THR A 282 4.47 -34.66 26.43
N GLY A 283 3.78 -34.06 27.42
CA GLY A 283 3.12 -34.79 28.51
C GLY A 283 2.07 -35.83 28.06
N ALA A 284 1.64 -35.79 26.80
CA ALA A 284 0.76 -36.78 26.17
C ALA A 284 1.52 -38.00 25.58
N GLY A 285 2.85 -38.09 25.75
CA GLY A 285 3.67 -39.19 25.23
C GLY A 285 4.03 -39.08 23.75
N LEU A 286 3.74 -37.95 23.10
CA LEU A 286 4.10 -37.65 21.71
C LEU A 286 5.47 -36.98 21.63
N ASP A 287 6.23 -37.27 20.57
CA ASP A 287 7.49 -36.59 20.29
C ASP A 287 7.19 -35.32 19.47
N GLU A 288 7.32 -34.15 20.09
CA GLU A 288 7.15 -32.84 19.48
C GLU A 288 8.41 -32.49 18.67
N VAL A 289 8.28 -32.52 17.34
CA VAL A 289 9.40 -32.32 16.40
C VAL A 289 9.69 -30.84 16.18
N GLY A 290 8.73 -29.95 16.44
CA GLY A 290 8.88 -28.52 16.23
C GLY A 290 7.64 -27.71 16.56
N LEU A 291 7.68 -26.44 16.15
CA LEU A 291 6.63 -25.45 16.30
C LEU A 291 6.12 -24.96 14.96
N LYS A 292 4.81 -24.73 14.87
CA LYS A 292 4.15 -24.02 13.78
C LYS A 292 3.48 -22.77 14.35
N THR A 293 4.04 -21.61 14.06
CA THR A 293 3.48 -20.32 14.43
C THR A 293 2.58 -19.80 13.31
N PHE A 294 1.32 -19.52 13.60
CA PHE A 294 0.39 -18.85 12.68
C PHE A 294 0.29 -17.37 13.01
N PHE A 295 0.54 -16.50 12.03
CA PHE A 295 0.56 -15.05 12.24
C PHE A 295 -0.80 -14.40 11.98
N MET A 296 -1.28 -13.67 12.97
CA MET A 296 -2.48 -12.85 12.89
C MET A 296 -2.11 -11.40 12.57
N LYS A 297 -2.85 -10.78 11.64
CA LYS A 297 -2.66 -9.37 11.29
C LYS A 297 -3.39 -8.47 12.27
N VAL A 298 -2.67 -7.55 12.88
CA VAL A 298 -3.24 -6.57 13.80
C VAL A 298 -2.81 -5.17 13.39
N ARG A 299 -3.72 -4.20 13.50
CA ARG A 299 -3.45 -2.79 13.26
C ARG A 299 -3.45 -2.01 14.55
N ILE A 300 -2.47 -1.15 14.75
CA ILE A 300 -2.49 -0.15 15.81
C ILE A 300 -3.13 1.14 15.28
N MET A 301 -4.05 1.71 16.06
CA MET A 301 -4.71 2.99 15.75
C MET A 301 -4.17 4.12 16.62
N ALA A 302 -3.86 3.82 17.89
CA ALA A 302 -3.30 4.77 18.84
C ALA A 302 -2.60 4.03 19.99
N GLY A 303 -1.83 4.75 20.79
CA GLY A 303 -1.10 4.20 21.95
C GLY A 303 0.34 3.80 21.63
N GLN A 304 0.98 3.11 22.57
CA GLN A 304 2.39 2.73 22.46
C GLN A 304 2.66 1.43 23.23
N ALA A 305 3.60 0.64 22.74
CA ALA A 305 4.07 -0.56 23.41
C ALA A 305 4.81 -0.22 24.71
N ASN A 306 4.48 -0.95 25.78
CA ASN A 306 5.12 -0.83 27.09
C ASN A 306 5.49 -2.23 27.61
N LEU A 307 6.78 -2.44 27.84
CA LEU A 307 7.33 -3.73 28.29
C LEU A 307 7.50 -3.84 29.82
N LYS A 308 7.10 -2.82 30.60
CA LYS A 308 7.35 -2.80 32.07
C LYS A 308 6.67 -3.93 32.85
N GLU A 309 5.52 -4.42 32.39
CA GLU A 309 4.70 -5.45 33.06
C GLU A 309 4.52 -6.69 32.18
N ASN A 310 5.55 -7.02 31.38
CA ASN A 310 5.44 -8.12 30.43
C ASN A 310 5.53 -9.50 31.11
N GLN A 311 4.76 -10.46 30.61
CA GLN A 311 4.74 -11.83 31.15
C GLN A 311 5.72 -12.77 30.42
N PHE A 312 6.27 -12.33 29.30
CA PHE A 312 7.17 -13.11 28.45
C PHE A 312 8.67 -12.78 28.68
N ASP A 313 8.98 -11.95 29.68
CA ASP A 313 10.30 -11.35 29.96
C ASP A 313 11.04 -10.86 28.70
N LEU A 314 10.32 -10.12 27.85
CA LEU A 314 10.88 -9.50 26.66
C LEU A 314 11.81 -8.35 27.07
N LYS A 315 12.98 -8.27 26.43
CA LYS A 315 14.03 -7.33 26.81
C LYS A 315 13.84 -5.95 26.20
N ASP A 316 13.37 -5.91 24.95
CA ASP A 316 13.28 -4.68 24.18
C ASP A 316 12.24 -4.79 23.06
N PHE A 317 11.84 -3.66 22.49
CA PHE A 317 10.96 -3.59 21.34
C PHE A 317 11.40 -2.50 20.36
N LYS A 318 11.07 -2.69 19.08
CA LYS A 318 11.32 -1.74 18.00
C LYS A 318 10.14 -1.73 17.04
N TRP A 319 9.84 -0.58 16.47
CA TRP A 319 8.91 -0.42 15.36
C TRP A 319 9.69 -0.31 14.07
N LEU A 320 9.75 -1.35 13.24
CA LEU A 320 10.62 -1.39 12.06
C LEU A 320 9.84 -1.48 10.74
N ALA A 321 10.36 -0.85 9.70
CA ALA A 321 9.89 -1.03 8.33
C ALA A 321 10.40 -2.37 7.75
N LYS A 322 9.76 -2.86 6.69
CA LYS A 322 10.09 -4.15 6.05
C LYS A 322 11.58 -4.32 5.75
N ASP A 323 12.23 -3.30 5.18
CA ASP A 323 13.66 -3.32 4.82
C ASP A 323 14.60 -3.41 6.04
N GLU A 324 14.16 -2.86 7.18
CA GLU A 324 14.93 -2.86 8.43
C GLU A 324 14.78 -4.21 9.14
N ILE A 325 13.60 -4.82 9.09
CA ILE A 325 13.33 -6.15 9.67
C ILE A 325 14.27 -7.19 9.10
N GLN A 326 14.52 -7.16 7.78
CA GLN A 326 15.43 -8.09 7.10
C GLN A 326 16.83 -8.12 7.72
N LYS A 327 17.30 -7.00 8.28
CA LYS A 327 18.66 -6.87 8.84
C LYS A 327 18.73 -7.35 10.31
N GLU A 328 17.60 -7.37 11.01
CA GLU A 328 17.54 -7.63 12.45
C GLU A 328 17.11 -9.06 12.78
N VAL A 329 16.30 -9.70 11.92
CA VAL A 329 15.82 -11.07 12.13
C VAL A 329 16.73 -12.10 11.44
N GLU A 330 16.68 -13.34 11.91
CA GLU A 330 17.40 -14.45 11.30
C GLU A 330 16.94 -14.71 9.85
N GLU A 331 17.87 -15.14 8.98
CA GLU A 331 17.59 -15.30 7.55
C GLU A 331 16.48 -16.33 7.27
N ASP A 332 16.48 -17.45 8.00
CA ASP A 332 15.46 -18.50 7.87
C ASP A 332 14.07 -18.01 8.30
N TYR A 333 14.02 -17.18 9.34
CA TYR A 333 12.79 -16.52 9.75
C TYR A 333 12.31 -15.55 8.66
N TRP A 334 13.19 -14.66 8.19
CA TRP A 334 12.90 -13.70 7.13
C TRP A 334 12.33 -14.34 5.87
N ARG A 335 12.93 -15.44 5.41
CA ARG A 335 12.49 -16.17 4.21
C ARG A 335 11.02 -16.59 4.27
N GLN A 336 10.53 -16.95 5.45
CA GLN A 336 9.14 -17.36 5.65
C GLN A 336 8.19 -16.17 5.84
N ILE A 337 8.65 -15.11 6.52
CA ILE A 337 7.78 -13.96 6.89
C ILE A 337 7.71 -12.84 5.84
N LYS A 338 8.68 -12.72 4.93
CA LYS A 338 8.80 -11.56 4.02
C LYS A 338 7.56 -11.30 3.14
N ASN A 339 6.83 -12.35 2.79
CA ASN A 339 5.67 -12.27 1.89
C ASN A 339 4.40 -11.79 2.60
N MET A 340 4.33 -11.88 3.94
CA MET A 340 3.18 -11.38 4.70
C MET A 340 3.29 -9.88 5.03
N LEU A 341 4.48 -9.28 4.82
CA LEU A 341 4.75 -7.88 5.07
C LEU A 341 4.55 -7.05 3.80
N ALA A 342 3.88 -5.91 3.94
CA ALA A 342 3.69 -4.94 2.88
C ALA A 342 5.02 -4.20 2.62
N GLU A 343 5.29 -3.89 1.35
CA GLU A 343 6.45 -3.09 0.97
C GLU A 343 6.35 -1.64 1.46
N ARG A 344 5.13 -1.18 1.69
CA ARG A 344 4.83 0.14 2.23
C ARG A 344 3.87 0.06 3.37
#